data_AF-A0A553CL59-F1
#
_entry.id   AF-A0A553CL59-F1
#
_cell.length_a   1.000
_cell.length_b   1.000
_cell.length_c   1.000
_cell.angle_alpha   90.00
_cell.angle_beta   90.00
_cell.angle_gamma   90.00
#
_symmetry.space_group_name_H-M   'P 1'
#
loop_
_entity.id
_entity.type
_entity.pdbx_description
1 polymer ?
#
loop_
_entity_poly.entity_id
_entity_poly.type
_entity_poly.pdbx_seq_one_letter_code
_entity_poly.pdbx_strand_id
1 'polypeptide(L)'
;MFKKSKLFLLGLVCVCLVMCNKSDQSNGNKESIIKGSATILVDETLTPIMEDQVAVFESKYDAKIKIVSKSEAELVVSLFKEKSGIAILTRNLTINENKIFQQKKITPKITKFATDAIAFISNKSNKDTLIELKLVIDYMQGKQNPKIKGLVFDNPNSSTVRFMNELAGINAFPKEGVYSFKTNQEVIKFVAENDGMIGVVGVNWLSQPMPIMQEYVEKVSILSVKSASSSKFYSPSQNNIAEGKYPLARDLYIINAQGYSGLGMGFASFIAGDIGQRIILKSGLLPVRVPGRRINIRNEINNEKK
;
A
#
# COMPACT_ATOMS: atom_id res chain seq x y z
N MET A 1 -19.42 42.67 -72.59
CA MET A 1 -20.40 41.59 -72.30
C MET A 1 -19.66 40.36 -71.83
N PHE A 2 -19.95 39.94 -70.60
CA PHE A 2 -19.23 38.95 -69.81
C PHE A 2 -19.14 37.57 -70.50
N LYS A 3 -17.92 37.15 -70.85
CA LYS A 3 -17.57 35.77 -71.20
C LYS A 3 -16.50 35.31 -70.21
N LYS A 4 -16.62 34.07 -69.73
CA LYS A 4 -15.76 33.35 -68.76
C LYS A 4 -16.12 33.55 -67.28
N SER A 5 -17.17 32.87 -66.83
CA SER A 5 -17.31 32.48 -65.41
C SER A 5 -18.16 31.21 -65.26
N LYS A 6 -17.66 30.09 -65.80
CA LYS A 6 -18.15 28.73 -65.48
C LYS A 6 -17.04 27.68 -65.35
N LEU A 7 -15.77 28.10 -65.41
CA LEU A 7 -14.63 27.19 -65.27
C LEU A 7 -13.88 27.34 -63.93
N PHE A 8 -14.32 28.25 -63.05
CA PHE A 8 -13.70 28.45 -61.74
C PHE A 8 -14.38 27.66 -60.62
N LEU A 9 -15.56 27.08 -60.88
CA LEU A 9 -16.33 26.31 -59.88
C LEU A 9 -16.05 24.79 -59.92
N LEU A 10 -15.22 24.33 -60.86
CA LEU A 10 -14.82 22.91 -60.96
C LEU A 10 -13.40 22.65 -60.41
N GLY A 11 -12.65 23.70 -60.07
CA GLY A 11 -11.32 23.59 -59.45
C GLY A 11 -11.34 23.64 -57.91
N LEU A 12 -12.44 24.11 -57.30
CA LEU A 12 -12.54 24.27 -55.84
C LEU A 12 -13.17 23.05 -55.13
N VAL A 13 -13.80 22.13 -55.87
CA VAL A 13 -14.47 20.95 -55.30
C VAL A 13 -13.53 19.72 -55.20
N CYS A 14 -12.40 19.72 -55.93
CA CYS A 14 -11.41 18.64 -55.84
C CYS A 14 -10.37 18.80 -54.71
N VAL A 15 -10.36 19.91 -53.98
CA VAL A 15 -9.36 20.15 -52.91
C VAL A 15 -9.85 19.62 -51.54
N CYS A 16 -11.11 19.20 -51.41
CA CYS A 16 -11.68 18.75 -50.13
C CYS A 16 -11.53 17.25 -49.83
N LEU A 17 -10.85 16.46 -50.68
CA LEU A 17 -10.72 15.00 -50.49
C LEU A 17 -9.30 14.49 -50.21
N VAL A 18 -8.31 15.38 -50.05
CA VAL A 18 -6.92 14.98 -49.77
C VAL A 18 -6.41 15.58 -48.45
N MET A 19 -7.14 15.36 -47.36
CA MET A 19 -6.59 15.57 -46.01
C MET A 19 -7.02 14.46 -45.03
N CYS A 20 -7.22 13.24 -45.54
CA CYS A 20 -7.29 12.02 -44.74
C CYS A 20 -6.02 11.20 -44.98
N ASN A 21 -4.91 11.69 -44.41
CA ASN A 21 -3.75 10.88 -44.09
C ASN A 21 -3.16 11.44 -42.79
N LYS A 22 -3.95 11.35 -41.71
CA LYS A 22 -3.34 11.06 -40.42
C LYS A 22 -2.90 9.60 -40.50
N SER A 23 -1.70 9.41 -41.04
CA SER A 23 -0.88 8.31 -40.56
C SER A 23 -0.71 8.58 -39.06
N ASP A 24 -1.52 7.90 -38.26
CA ASP A 24 -1.21 7.64 -36.87
C ASP A 24 0.17 6.97 -36.86
N GLN A 25 1.22 7.79 -36.80
CA GLN A 25 2.46 7.43 -36.16
C GLN A 25 2.18 7.25 -34.66
N SER A 26 1.35 6.26 -34.31
CA SER A 26 1.42 5.63 -33.00
C SER A 26 2.56 4.61 -33.07
N ASN A 27 3.78 5.14 -32.98
CA ASN A 27 4.96 4.31 -32.78
C ASN A 27 4.76 3.43 -31.52
N GLY A 28 4.46 2.15 -31.74
CA GLY A 28 5.28 1.07 -31.18
C GLY A 28 5.02 0.57 -29.77
N ASN A 29 4.15 1.16 -28.94
CA ASN A 29 3.82 0.58 -27.62
C ASN A 29 2.32 0.68 -27.32
N LYS A 30 1.54 -0.31 -27.76
CA LYS A 30 0.16 -0.48 -27.26
C LYS A 30 0.22 -0.81 -25.77
N GLU A 31 -0.19 0.13 -24.93
CA GLU A 31 -0.38 -0.12 -23.50
C GLU A 31 -1.35 -1.29 -23.31
N SER A 32 -1.00 -2.20 -22.40
CA SER A 32 -1.80 -3.37 -22.08
C SER A 32 -1.71 -3.69 -20.60
N ILE A 33 -2.36 -4.77 -20.17
CA ILE A 33 -2.27 -5.26 -18.79
C ILE A 33 -0.87 -5.76 -18.41
N ILE A 34 0.03 -6.01 -19.37
CA ILE A 34 1.39 -6.52 -19.12
C ILE A 34 2.47 -5.71 -19.85
N LYS A 35 2.11 -4.57 -20.45
CA LYS A 35 3.04 -3.75 -21.22
C LYS A 35 2.72 -2.26 -21.11
N GLY A 36 3.75 -1.42 -20.97
CA GLY A 36 3.62 0.03 -20.88
C GLY A 36 4.04 0.58 -19.53
N SER A 37 3.57 1.78 -19.17
CA SER A 37 3.94 2.44 -17.91
C SER A 37 2.74 2.85 -17.09
N ALA A 38 2.85 2.77 -15.76
CA ALA A 38 1.85 3.30 -14.85
C ALA A 38 2.49 3.92 -13.61
N THR A 39 1.77 4.86 -12.99
CA THR A 39 2.11 5.38 -11.67
C THR A 39 1.13 4.81 -10.66
N ILE A 40 1.64 4.31 -9.54
CA ILE A 40 0.84 3.78 -8.44
C ILE A 40 1.14 4.63 -7.21
N LEU A 41 0.07 5.18 -6.64
CA LEU A 41 0.12 5.88 -5.35
C LEU A 41 0.12 4.83 -4.24
N VAL A 42 1.09 4.89 -3.33
CA VAL A 42 1.25 3.86 -2.30
C VAL A 42 1.22 4.51 -0.93
N ASP A 43 0.42 3.97 -0.02
CA ASP A 43 0.47 4.33 1.38
C ASP A 43 1.89 4.05 1.87
N GLU A 44 2.57 5.07 2.39
CA GLU A 44 3.98 4.99 2.75
C GLU A 44 4.30 3.81 3.68
N THR A 45 3.35 3.41 4.54
CA THR A 45 3.48 2.27 5.46
C THR A 45 3.59 0.93 4.72
N LEU A 46 3.21 0.86 3.44
CA LEU A 46 3.24 -0.33 2.59
C LEU A 46 4.32 -0.25 1.50
N THR A 47 5.17 0.78 1.50
CA THR A 47 6.20 0.97 0.47
C THR A 47 7.08 -0.25 0.27
N PRO A 48 7.68 -0.87 1.32
CA PRO A 48 8.64 -1.97 1.12
C PRO A 48 8.01 -3.16 0.40
N ILE A 49 6.79 -3.55 0.80
CA ILE A 49 6.10 -4.68 0.18
C ILE A 49 5.66 -4.37 -1.26
N MET A 50 5.34 -3.11 -1.57
CA MET A 50 4.99 -2.72 -2.94
C MET A 50 6.20 -2.65 -3.85
N GLU A 51 7.38 -2.26 -3.34
CA GLU A 51 8.63 -2.32 -4.08
C GLU A 51 8.96 -3.76 -4.51
N ASP A 52 8.80 -4.74 -3.62
CA ASP A 52 8.98 -6.16 -3.93
C ASP A 52 8.00 -6.65 -5.01
N GLN A 53 6.72 -6.26 -4.89
CA GLN A 53 5.70 -6.63 -5.88
C GLN A 53 6.01 -6.05 -7.25
N VAL A 54 6.41 -4.78 -7.31
CA VAL A 54 6.78 -4.10 -8.56
C VAL A 54 8.04 -4.73 -9.16
N ALA A 55 9.08 -4.98 -8.37
CA ALA A 55 10.32 -5.59 -8.85
C ALA A 55 10.07 -6.94 -9.51
N VAL A 56 9.25 -7.81 -8.89
CA VAL A 56 8.92 -9.12 -9.48
C VAL A 56 8.00 -8.97 -10.69
N PHE A 57 7.07 -8.02 -10.68
CA PHE A 57 6.20 -7.76 -11.83
C PHE A 57 6.99 -7.30 -13.06
N GLU A 58 7.88 -6.31 -12.91
CA GLU A 58 8.73 -5.81 -13.99
C GLU A 58 9.76 -6.84 -14.49
N SER A 59 10.15 -7.79 -13.65
CA SER A 59 11.03 -8.89 -14.08
C SER A 59 10.35 -9.87 -15.04
N LYS A 60 9.01 -9.90 -15.05
CA LYS A 60 8.20 -10.85 -15.81
C LYS A 60 7.52 -10.27 -17.03
N TYR A 61 7.32 -8.96 -17.04
CA TYR A 61 6.49 -8.27 -18.02
C TYR A 61 7.22 -7.02 -18.53
N ASP A 62 6.97 -6.63 -19.78
CA ASP A 62 7.55 -5.43 -20.42
C ASP A 62 6.86 -4.15 -19.91
N ALA A 63 6.90 -3.96 -18.60
CA ALA A 63 6.14 -2.98 -17.86
C ALA A 63 7.05 -2.11 -16.98
N LYS A 64 6.64 -0.85 -16.79
CA LYS A 64 7.31 0.09 -15.88
C LYS A 64 6.31 0.71 -14.92
N ILE A 65 6.46 0.44 -13.63
CA ILE A 65 5.61 0.94 -12.57
C ILE A 65 6.42 1.92 -11.72
N LYS A 66 5.99 3.18 -11.71
CA LYS A 66 6.51 4.19 -10.80
C LYS A 66 5.71 4.17 -9.50
N ILE A 67 6.38 3.90 -8.38
CA ILE A 67 5.80 4.04 -7.04
C ILE A 67 5.90 5.50 -6.61
N VAL A 68 4.80 6.05 -6.08
CA VAL A 68 4.76 7.35 -5.42
C VAL A 68 4.21 7.15 -4.02
N SER A 69 5.11 7.03 -3.05
CA SER A 69 4.76 6.88 -1.64
C SER A 69 4.32 8.20 -1.04
N LYS A 70 3.18 8.18 -0.33
CA LYS A 70 2.61 9.33 0.37
C LYS A 70 1.97 8.89 1.68
N SER A 71 1.80 9.82 2.61
CA SER A 71 0.91 9.62 3.76
C SER A 71 -0.50 9.32 3.27
N GLU A 72 -1.29 8.57 4.05
CA GLU A 72 -2.60 8.13 3.58
C GLU A 72 -3.52 9.30 3.25
N ALA A 73 -3.54 10.34 4.11
CA ALA A 73 -4.36 11.52 3.87
C ALA A 73 -4.00 12.21 2.54
N GLU A 74 -2.71 12.37 2.25
CA GLU A 74 -2.23 12.96 1.00
C GLU A 74 -2.48 12.06 -0.21
N LEU A 75 -2.37 10.75 -0.03
CA LEU A 75 -2.62 9.74 -1.05
C LEU A 75 -4.07 9.80 -1.50
N VAL A 76 -5.01 9.79 -0.56
CA VAL A 76 -6.45 9.83 -0.85
C VAL A 76 -6.80 11.12 -1.61
N VAL A 77 -6.28 12.26 -1.18
CA VAL A 77 -6.45 13.53 -1.89
C VAL A 77 -5.85 13.48 -3.30
N SER A 78 -4.65 12.90 -3.45
CA SER A 78 -3.97 12.75 -4.74
C SER A 78 -4.77 11.83 -5.67
N LEU A 79 -5.27 10.71 -5.15
CA LEU A 79 -6.09 9.74 -5.89
C LEU A 79 -7.35 10.39 -6.47
N PHE A 80 -8.00 11.30 -5.73
CA PHE A 80 -9.15 12.03 -6.27
C PHE A 80 -8.76 13.08 -7.30
N LYS A 81 -7.54 13.62 -7.29
CA LYS A 81 -7.10 14.58 -8.32
C LYS A 81 -6.78 13.88 -9.64
N GLU A 82 -6.31 12.64 -9.58
CA GLU A 82 -5.99 11.84 -10.75
C GLU A 82 -7.24 11.44 -11.55
N LYS A 83 -7.12 11.49 -12.88
CA LYS A 83 -8.17 11.01 -13.80
C LYS A 83 -8.19 9.49 -13.91
N SER A 84 -7.02 8.87 -13.80
CA SER A 84 -6.80 7.42 -13.95
C SER A 84 -5.89 6.89 -12.84
N GLY A 85 -6.27 7.13 -11.58
CA GLY A 85 -5.46 6.79 -10.42
C GLY A 85 -5.45 5.30 -10.08
N ILE A 86 -4.30 4.80 -9.65
CA ILE A 86 -4.14 3.50 -9.01
C ILE A 86 -3.57 3.76 -7.62
N ALA A 87 -4.18 3.20 -6.59
CA ALA A 87 -3.76 3.41 -5.20
C ALA A 87 -3.67 2.11 -4.41
N ILE A 88 -2.71 2.04 -3.49
CA ILE A 88 -2.58 0.98 -2.49
C ILE A 88 -2.92 1.59 -1.13
N LEU A 89 -3.91 1.02 -0.45
CA LEU A 89 -4.46 1.53 0.82
C LEU A 89 -4.59 0.42 1.87
N THR A 90 -4.61 0.81 3.13
CA THR A 90 -4.81 -0.08 4.30
C THR A 90 -6.27 -0.15 4.77
N ARG A 91 -7.19 0.38 3.96
CA ARG A 91 -8.64 0.30 4.14
C ARG A 91 -9.36 0.40 2.80
N ASN A 92 -10.64 0.08 2.84
CA ASN A 92 -11.53 0.37 1.72
C ASN A 92 -11.86 1.88 1.63
N LEU A 93 -12.32 2.33 0.47
CA LEU A 93 -12.85 3.68 0.30
C LEU A 93 -14.10 3.88 1.17
N THR A 94 -14.19 5.02 1.83
CA THR A 94 -15.38 5.36 2.62
C THR A 94 -16.59 5.62 1.72
N ILE A 95 -17.79 5.68 2.30
CA ILE A 95 -19.02 6.01 1.57
C ILE A 95 -18.90 7.38 0.87
N ASN A 96 -18.30 8.37 1.55
CA ASN A 96 -18.14 9.71 0.98
C ASN A 96 -17.11 9.75 -0.15
N GLU A 97 -16.03 9.00 -0.02
CA GLU A 97 -15.00 8.86 -1.06
C GLU A 97 -15.56 8.16 -2.31
N ASN A 98 -16.37 7.12 -2.13
CA ASN A 98 -17.06 6.46 -3.25
C ASN A 98 -18.01 7.42 -4.00
N LYS A 99 -18.70 8.32 -3.28
CA LYS A 99 -19.56 9.35 -3.91
C LYS A 99 -18.76 10.30 -4.81
N ILE A 100 -17.53 10.65 -4.44
CA ILE A 100 -16.65 11.50 -5.28
C ILE A 100 -16.37 10.81 -6.62
N PHE A 101 -16.06 9.51 -6.60
CA PHE A 101 -15.84 8.76 -7.84
C PHE A 101 -17.11 8.64 -8.70
N GLN A 102 -18.27 8.44 -8.07
CA GLN A 102 -19.57 8.42 -8.75
C GLN A 102 -19.86 9.75 -9.45
N GLN A 103 -19.61 10.89 -8.79
CA GLN A 103 -19.76 12.22 -9.40
C GLN A 103 -18.85 12.41 -10.61
N LYS A 104 -17.65 11.81 -10.58
CA LYS A 104 -16.71 11.78 -11.71
C LYS A 104 -17.04 10.74 -12.78
N LYS A 105 -18.12 9.96 -12.60
CA LYS A 105 -18.50 8.83 -13.47
C LYS A 105 -17.40 7.78 -13.59
N ILE A 106 -16.59 7.61 -12.54
CA ILE A 106 -15.55 6.59 -12.44
C ILE A 106 -16.06 5.52 -11.47
N THR A 107 -15.98 4.25 -11.87
CA THR A 107 -16.26 3.12 -10.97
C THR A 107 -14.94 2.41 -10.66
N PRO A 108 -14.32 2.70 -9.50
CA PRO A 108 -13.06 2.07 -9.14
C PRO A 108 -13.26 0.57 -8.88
N LYS A 109 -12.34 -0.24 -9.41
CA LYS A 109 -12.24 -1.67 -9.06
C LYS A 109 -11.40 -1.80 -7.80
N ILE A 110 -12.01 -2.31 -6.74
CA ILE A 110 -11.38 -2.47 -5.42
C ILE A 110 -11.09 -3.94 -5.21
N THR A 111 -9.83 -4.29 -4.97
CA THR A 111 -9.41 -5.67 -4.73
C THR A 111 -8.64 -5.74 -3.41
N LYS A 112 -9.16 -6.51 -2.45
CA LYS A 112 -8.38 -6.91 -1.27
C LYS A 112 -7.30 -7.89 -1.72
N PHE A 113 -6.05 -7.62 -1.38
CA PHE A 113 -4.93 -8.47 -1.80
C PHE A 113 -4.15 -9.08 -0.64
N ALA A 114 -4.24 -8.54 0.57
CA ALA A 114 -3.58 -9.08 1.75
C ALA A 114 -4.26 -8.59 3.04
N THR A 115 -3.84 -9.13 4.17
CA THR A 115 -4.10 -8.59 5.50
C THR A 115 -2.76 -8.37 6.19
N ASP A 116 -2.53 -7.15 6.66
CA ASP A 116 -1.40 -6.72 7.48
C ASP A 116 -1.84 -6.59 8.94
N ALA A 117 -0.90 -6.34 9.84
CA ALA A 117 -1.18 -6.00 11.22
C ALA A 117 -0.26 -4.88 11.69
N ILE A 118 -0.79 -4.02 12.56
CA ILE A 118 0.01 -3.05 13.31
C ILE A 118 0.59 -3.76 14.54
N ALA A 119 1.89 -3.64 14.72
CA ALA A 119 2.63 -4.15 15.86
C ALA A 119 2.99 -3.01 16.82
N PHE A 120 2.90 -3.31 18.12
CA PHE A 120 3.54 -2.50 19.13
C PHE A 120 4.94 -3.02 19.39
N ILE A 121 5.91 -2.12 19.40
CA ILE A 121 7.31 -2.43 19.69
C ILE A 121 7.77 -1.68 20.93
N SER A 122 8.63 -2.31 21.72
CA SER A 122 9.31 -1.68 22.85
C SER A 122 10.81 -1.95 22.76
N ASN A 123 11.60 -1.17 23.49
CA ASN A 123 13.03 -1.46 23.65
C ASN A 123 13.22 -2.86 24.27
N LYS A 124 14.18 -3.65 23.76
CA LYS A 124 14.49 -5.01 24.23
C LYS A 124 15.08 -5.07 25.64
N SER A 125 15.54 -3.94 26.17
CA SER A 125 15.86 -3.76 27.59
C SER A 125 14.63 -4.04 28.48
N ASN A 126 13.43 -3.69 28.00
CA ASN A 126 12.17 -3.97 28.67
C ASN A 126 11.80 -5.45 28.53
N LYS A 127 11.67 -6.14 29.67
CA LYS A 127 11.34 -7.57 29.72
C LYS A 127 9.85 -7.84 29.62
N ASP A 128 9.00 -6.84 29.83
CA ASP A 128 7.56 -6.98 29.63
C ASP A 128 7.25 -6.95 28.13
N THR A 129 6.82 -8.10 27.62
CA THR A 129 6.45 -8.30 26.20
C THR A 129 4.94 -8.34 26.00
N LEU A 130 4.16 -7.98 27.02
CA LEU A 130 2.71 -8.02 27.02
C LEU A 130 2.14 -6.61 27.13
N ILE A 131 1.09 -6.33 26.35
CA ILE A 131 0.40 -5.05 26.41
C ILE A 131 -1.10 -5.22 26.21
N GLU A 132 -1.89 -4.51 27.01
CA GLU A 132 -3.34 -4.46 26.81
C GLU A 132 -3.66 -3.36 25.80
N LEU A 133 -4.47 -3.66 24.79
CA LEU A 133 -4.87 -2.65 23.79
C LEU A 133 -5.59 -1.47 24.46
N LYS A 134 -6.40 -1.77 25.48
CA LYS A 134 -7.10 -0.75 26.27
C LYS A 134 -6.13 0.27 26.88
N LEU A 135 -4.97 -0.18 27.35
CA LEU A 135 -3.97 0.70 27.93
C LEU A 135 -3.44 1.72 26.91
N VAL A 136 -3.17 1.28 25.68
CA VAL A 136 -2.72 2.16 24.58
C VAL A 136 -3.83 3.13 24.18
N ILE A 137 -5.07 2.66 24.08
CA ILE A 137 -6.23 3.51 23.77
C ILE A 137 -6.44 4.58 24.85
N ASP A 138 -6.42 4.18 26.13
CA ASP A 138 -6.56 5.10 27.26
C ASP A 138 -5.44 6.15 27.26
N TYR A 139 -4.21 5.76 26.93
CA TYR A 139 -3.09 6.67 26.79
C TYR A 139 -3.28 7.67 25.64
N MET A 140 -3.77 7.21 24.48
CA MET A 140 -4.14 8.10 23.37
C MET A 140 -5.28 9.05 23.71
N GLN A 141 -6.16 8.69 24.64
CA GLN A 141 -7.20 9.56 25.19
C GLN A 141 -6.68 10.53 26.28
N GLY A 142 -5.38 10.53 26.56
CA GLY A 142 -4.74 11.41 27.55
C GLY A 142 -4.69 10.85 28.97
N LYS A 143 -5.13 9.59 29.20
CA LYS A 143 -5.01 8.95 30.51
C LYS A 143 -3.61 8.36 30.66
N GLN A 144 -2.75 9.10 31.36
CA GLN A 144 -1.37 8.69 31.59
C GLN A 144 -1.28 7.35 32.32
N ASN A 145 -0.26 6.57 32.00
CA ASN A 145 0.03 5.32 32.70
C ASN A 145 1.55 5.16 32.90
N PRO A 146 2.02 4.80 34.11
CA PRO A 146 3.45 4.66 34.38
C PRO A 146 4.17 3.59 33.55
N LYS A 147 3.44 2.64 32.95
CA LYS A 147 4.01 1.61 32.06
C LYS A 147 4.41 2.14 30.68
N ILE A 148 3.84 3.27 30.25
CA ILE A 148 4.09 3.87 28.93
C ILE A 148 4.60 5.29 29.14
N LYS A 149 5.87 5.53 28.83
CA LYS A 149 6.43 6.91 28.88
C LYS A 149 6.02 7.74 27.67
N GLY A 150 5.78 7.08 26.54
CA GLY A 150 5.27 7.71 25.34
C GLY A 150 4.92 6.72 24.25
N LEU A 151 4.00 7.13 23.37
CA LEU A 151 3.70 6.44 22.12
C LEU A 151 4.42 7.15 20.97
N VAL A 152 4.97 6.36 20.06
CA VAL A 152 5.76 6.86 18.95
C VAL A 152 5.16 6.37 17.65
N PHE A 153 4.76 7.33 16.82
CA PHE A 153 4.16 7.12 15.52
C PHE A 153 5.08 7.60 14.41
N ASP A 154 4.79 7.12 13.21
CA ASP A 154 5.34 7.67 11.98
C ASP A 154 4.64 9.01 11.65
N ASN A 155 4.43 9.28 10.36
CA ASN A 155 3.83 10.52 9.90
C ASN A 155 2.45 10.75 10.56
N PRO A 156 2.14 11.96 11.07
CA PRO A 156 0.82 12.29 11.62
C PRO A 156 -0.36 12.01 10.69
N ASN A 157 -0.11 12.00 9.37
CA ASN A 157 -1.10 11.75 8.34
C ASN A 157 -1.09 10.28 7.84
N SER A 158 -0.34 9.39 8.49
CA SER A 158 -0.22 7.98 8.10
C SER A 158 -1.51 7.20 8.37
N SER A 159 -1.63 6.05 7.72
CA SER A 159 -2.73 5.13 8.00
C SER A 159 -2.63 4.47 9.37
N THR A 160 -1.42 4.32 9.91
CA THR A 160 -1.20 3.81 11.27
C THR A 160 -1.83 4.75 12.29
N VAL A 161 -1.59 6.04 12.14
CA VAL A 161 -2.20 7.09 12.96
C VAL A 161 -3.71 7.08 12.82
N ARG A 162 -4.24 7.10 11.59
CA ARG A 162 -5.69 7.05 11.35
C ARG A 162 -6.33 5.85 12.04
N PHE A 163 -5.77 4.66 11.83
CA PHE A 163 -6.29 3.41 12.40
C PHE A 163 -6.34 3.46 13.93
N MET A 164 -5.28 3.95 14.57
CA MET A 164 -5.22 4.06 16.03
C MET A 164 -6.16 5.15 16.56
N ASN A 165 -6.33 6.26 15.85
CA ASN A 165 -7.29 7.30 16.20
C ASN A 165 -8.75 6.80 16.09
N GLU A 166 -9.06 6.04 15.04
CA GLU A 166 -10.37 5.39 14.86
C GLU A 166 -10.66 4.42 16.01
N LEU A 167 -9.68 3.60 16.41
CA LEU A 167 -9.81 2.70 17.56
C LEU A 167 -9.98 3.44 18.89
N ALA A 168 -9.30 4.56 19.07
CA ALA A 168 -9.39 5.36 20.28
C ALA A 168 -10.62 6.28 20.32
N GLY A 169 -11.32 6.46 19.20
CA GLY A 169 -12.46 7.37 19.08
C GLY A 169 -12.08 8.84 19.19
N ILE A 170 -10.87 9.21 18.75
CA ILE A 170 -10.33 10.57 18.81
C ILE A 170 -10.08 11.13 17.42
N ASN A 171 -10.19 12.45 17.27
CA ASN A 171 -9.97 13.13 15.99
C ASN A 171 -8.56 13.73 15.84
N ALA A 172 -7.82 13.82 16.94
CA ALA A 172 -6.48 14.39 16.98
C ALA A 172 -5.69 13.74 18.11
N PHE A 173 -4.36 13.73 17.96
CA PHE A 173 -3.47 13.25 19.00
C PHE A 173 -3.52 14.10 20.27
N PRO A 174 -3.27 13.49 21.45
CA PRO A 174 -3.02 14.26 22.65
C PRO A 174 -1.70 15.04 22.49
N LYS A 175 -1.63 16.23 23.07
CA LYS A 175 -0.45 17.10 22.98
C LYS A 175 0.77 16.58 23.77
N GLU A 176 0.54 15.67 24.71
CA GLU A 176 1.55 15.14 25.62
C GLU A 176 1.65 13.63 25.49
N GLY A 177 2.86 13.09 25.59
CA GLY A 177 3.12 11.64 25.60
C GLY A 177 3.04 10.97 24.23
N VAL A 178 2.60 11.66 23.17
CA VAL A 178 2.55 11.12 21.80
C VAL A 178 3.52 11.88 20.90
N TYR A 179 4.42 11.13 20.28
CA TYR A 179 5.45 11.64 19.38
C TYR A 179 5.20 11.12 17.98
N SER A 180 5.55 11.93 16.97
CA SER A 180 5.44 11.55 15.56
C SER A 180 6.74 11.86 14.85
N PHE A 181 7.13 10.95 13.95
CA PHE A 181 8.30 11.07 13.09
C PHE A 181 7.86 11.14 11.63
N LYS A 182 8.80 11.24 10.70
CA LYS A 182 8.47 11.25 9.27
C LYS A 182 8.29 9.84 8.73
N THR A 183 9.04 8.87 9.25
CA THR A 183 9.12 7.51 8.70
C THR A 183 9.02 6.42 9.75
N ASN A 184 8.58 5.22 9.35
CA ASN A 184 8.56 4.03 10.21
C ASN A 184 9.97 3.62 10.67
N GLN A 185 11.01 3.92 9.87
CA GLN A 185 12.39 3.64 10.23
C GLN A 185 12.85 4.47 11.43
N GLU A 186 12.49 5.75 11.46
CA GLU A 186 12.77 6.65 12.59
C GLU A 186 12.06 6.19 13.85
N VAL A 187 10.82 5.68 13.75
CA VAL A 187 10.09 5.10 14.88
C VAL A 187 10.85 3.92 15.48
N ILE A 188 11.24 2.95 14.64
CA ILE A 188 11.97 1.76 15.08
C ILE A 188 13.29 2.17 15.75
N LYS A 189 14.05 3.06 15.11
CA LYS A 189 15.32 3.57 15.65
C LYS A 189 15.12 4.26 16.99
N PHE A 190 14.15 5.16 17.10
CA PHE A 190 13.90 5.90 18.33
C PHE A 190 13.52 4.97 19.48
N VAL A 191 12.67 3.97 19.24
CA VAL A 191 12.30 2.99 20.27
C VAL A 191 13.48 2.10 20.66
N ALA A 192 14.32 1.71 19.70
CA ALA A 192 15.54 0.94 19.95
C ALA A 192 16.56 1.71 20.82
N GLU A 193 16.52 3.04 20.81
CA GLU A 193 17.44 3.92 21.56
C GLU A 193 16.84 4.45 22.87
N ASN A 194 15.52 4.35 23.08
CA ASN A 194 14.83 4.98 24.21
C ASN A 194 13.93 4.00 25.00
N ASP A 195 14.24 3.83 26.28
CA ASP A 195 13.52 2.92 27.18
C ASP A 195 12.16 3.48 27.65
N GLY A 196 11.12 2.63 27.57
CA GLY A 196 9.76 2.95 28.01
C GLY A 196 8.88 3.60 26.95
N MET A 197 9.41 3.79 25.74
CA MET A 197 8.65 4.19 24.56
C MET A 197 8.00 2.98 23.89
N ILE A 198 6.80 3.17 23.37
CA ILE A 198 6.08 2.16 22.58
C ILE A 198 5.93 2.68 21.16
N GLY A 199 6.59 2.03 20.21
CA GLY A 199 6.43 2.33 18.79
C GLY A 199 5.22 1.62 18.21
N VAL A 200 4.56 2.29 17.26
CA VAL A 200 3.43 1.75 16.52
C VAL A 200 3.82 1.66 15.04
N VAL A 201 4.03 0.44 14.53
CA VAL A 201 4.54 0.20 13.17
C VAL A 201 3.85 -0.99 12.51
N GLY A 202 3.85 -1.04 11.17
CA GLY A 202 3.37 -2.22 10.43
C GLY A 202 4.31 -3.42 10.58
N VAL A 203 3.77 -4.64 10.61
CA VAL A 203 4.55 -5.89 10.73
C VAL A 203 5.52 -6.10 9.57
N ASN A 204 5.17 -5.60 8.38
CA ASN A 204 6.04 -5.63 7.21
C ASN A 204 7.40 -4.96 7.45
N TRP A 205 7.46 -3.87 8.20
CA TRP A 205 8.70 -3.16 8.52
C TRP A 205 9.63 -3.95 9.44
N LEU A 206 9.07 -4.87 10.23
CA LEU A 206 9.80 -5.70 11.19
C LEU A 206 10.20 -7.06 10.60
N SER A 207 9.40 -7.58 9.67
CA SER A 207 9.60 -8.92 9.09
C SER A 207 10.70 -8.94 8.04
N GLN A 208 10.87 -7.85 7.29
CA GLN A 208 11.89 -7.72 6.25
C GLN A 208 12.55 -6.33 6.32
N PRO A 209 13.34 -6.06 7.38
CA PRO A 209 14.01 -4.79 7.51
C PRO A 209 15.10 -4.64 6.45
N MET A 210 15.26 -3.41 5.96
CA MET A 210 16.44 -3.05 5.17
C MET A 210 17.73 -3.36 5.95
N PRO A 211 18.84 -3.69 5.27
CA PRO A 211 20.10 -4.03 5.95
C PRO A 211 20.54 -3.02 7.02
N ILE A 212 20.40 -1.71 6.73
CA ILE A 212 20.73 -0.63 7.69
C ILE A 212 19.83 -0.60 8.92
N MET A 213 18.63 -1.17 8.84
CA MET A 213 17.65 -1.20 9.93
C MET A 213 17.73 -2.47 10.77
N GLN A 214 18.46 -3.50 10.33
CA GLN A 214 18.55 -4.79 11.04
C GLN A 214 19.03 -4.61 12.48
N GLU A 215 20.07 -3.79 12.69
CA GLU A 215 20.61 -3.56 14.04
C GLU A 215 19.60 -2.93 15.02
N TYR A 216 18.65 -2.13 14.52
CA TYR A 216 17.63 -1.49 15.34
C TYR A 216 16.45 -2.42 15.58
N VAL A 217 16.04 -3.19 14.56
CA VAL A 217 14.99 -4.20 14.69
C VAL A 217 15.38 -5.29 15.70
N GLU A 218 16.65 -5.69 15.74
CA GLU A 218 17.15 -6.65 16.73
C GLU A 218 17.15 -6.12 18.17
N LYS A 219 17.14 -4.79 18.36
CA LYS A 219 17.11 -4.10 19.65
C LYS A 219 15.70 -3.77 20.14
N VAL A 220 14.65 -4.14 19.39
CA VAL A 220 13.26 -4.00 19.83
C VAL A 220 12.58 -5.36 20.02
N SER A 221 11.57 -5.39 20.88
CA SER A 221 10.70 -6.52 21.12
C SER A 221 9.30 -6.23 20.59
N ILE A 222 8.70 -7.18 19.88
CA ILE A 222 7.30 -7.10 19.45
C ILE A 222 6.42 -7.52 20.62
N LEU A 223 5.47 -6.66 20.99
CA LEU A 223 4.56 -6.90 22.10
C LEU A 223 3.37 -7.75 21.67
N SER A 224 2.98 -8.70 22.52
CA SER A 224 1.73 -9.43 22.37
C SER A 224 0.58 -8.60 22.93
N VAL A 225 -0.51 -8.50 22.18
CA VAL A 225 -1.62 -7.60 22.47
C VAL A 225 -2.81 -8.37 23.00
N LYS A 226 -3.37 -7.93 24.11
CA LYS A 226 -4.66 -8.41 24.63
C LYS A 226 -5.77 -7.45 24.22
N SER A 227 -6.79 -7.97 23.53
CA SER A 227 -7.99 -7.23 23.17
C SER A 227 -8.98 -7.18 24.34
N ALA A 228 -9.97 -6.26 24.28
CA ALA A 228 -11.05 -6.23 25.26
C ALA A 228 -11.95 -7.48 25.21
N SER A 229 -12.02 -8.13 24.04
CA SER A 229 -12.82 -9.34 23.81
C SER A 229 -12.12 -10.65 24.16
N SER A 230 -10.83 -10.61 24.53
CA SER A 230 -10.00 -11.78 24.80
C SER A 230 -9.35 -11.70 26.17
N SER A 231 -9.26 -12.84 26.86
CA SER A 231 -8.45 -12.98 28.08
C SER A 231 -6.96 -13.24 27.79
N LYS A 232 -6.61 -13.61 26.55
CA LYS A 232 -5.25 -13.99 26.13
C LYS A 232 -4.58 -12.87 25.32
N PHE A 233 -3.25 -12.84 25.41
CA PHE A 233 -2.38 -12.00 24.60
C PHE A 233 -1.99 -12.73 23.32
N TYR A 234 -2.04 -12.03 22.18
CA TYR A 234 -1.67 -12.57 20.89
C TYR A 234 -0.59 -11.71 20.24
N SER A 235 0.45 -12.36 19.71
CA SER A 235 1.43 -11.69 18.85
C SER A 235 0.86 -11.46 17.45
N PRO A 236 1.38 -10.49 16.68
CA PRO A 236 0.97 -10.24 15.29
C PRO A 236 1.51 -11.30 14.31
N SER A 237 1.39 -12.58 14.66
CA SER A 237 1.81 -13.69 13.79
C SER A 237 0.78 -13.95 12.70
N GLN A 238 1.23 -14.48 11.55
CA GLN A 238 0.34 -14.86 10.45
C GLN A 238 -0.80 -15.80 10.91
N ASN A 239 -0.54 -16.72 11.83
CA ASN A 239 -1.56 -17.62 12.38
C ASN A 239 -2.61 -16.84 13.20
N ASN A 240 -2.17 -15.96 14.10
CA ASN A 240 -3.11 -15.17 14.93
C ASN A 240 -3.92 -14.19 14.09
N ILE A 241 -3.35 -13.65 13.01
CA ILE A 241 -4.06 -12.80 12.05
C ILE A 241 -5.09 -13.64 11.27
N ALA A 242 -4.70 -14.82 10.78
CA ALA A 242 -5.59 -15.72 10.03
C ALA A 242 -6.78 -16.23 10.86
N GLU A 243 -6.55 -16.50 12.14
CA GLU A 243 -7.58 -16.96 13.08
C GLU A 243 -8.42 -15.81 13.65
N GLY A 244 -8.16 -14.55 13.26
CA GLY A 244 -8.88 -13.37 13.77
C GLY A 244 -8.64 -13.08 15.25
N LYS A 245 -7.57 -13.63 15.83
CA LYS A 245 -7.21 -13.48 17.25
C LYS A 245 -6.45 -12.19 17.53
N TYR A 246 -5.65 -11.71 16.57
CA TYR A 246 -4.88 -10.49 16.74
C TYR A 246 -5.72 -9.22 16.48
N PRO A 247 -5.81 -8.27 17.41
CA PRO A 247 -6.80 -7.20 17.35
C PRO A 247 -6.48 -6.04 16.40
N LEU A 248 -5.22 -5.91 15.95
CA LEU A 248 -4.77 -4.79 15.11
C LEU A 248 -4.49 -5.23 13.67
N ALA A 249 -5.21 -6.26 13.21
CA ALA A 249 -5.18 -6.67 11.81
C ALA A 249 -5.95 -5.66 10.95
N ARG A 250 -5.43 -5.37 9.75
CA ARG A 250 -6.03 -4.46 8.78
C ARG A 250 -5.88 -5.01 7.36
N ASP A 251 -6.92 -4.84 6.57
CA ASP A 251 -6.94 -5.34 5.20
C ASP A 251 -6.26 -4.37 4.23
N LEU A 252 -5.56 -4.91 3.25
CA LEU A 252 -4.86 -4.15 2.23
C LEU A 252 -5.60 -4.24 0.90
N TYR A 253 -5.74 -3.09 0.25
CA TYR A 253 -6.54 -2.91 -0.96
C TYR A 253 -5.74 -2.24 -2.06
N ILE A 254 -5.93 -2.73 -3.28
CA ILE A 254 -5.61 -1.98 -4.49
C ILE A 254 -6.90 -1.37 -5.04
N ILE A 255 -6.89 -0.05 -5.21
CA ILE A 255 -7.95 0.74 -5.81
C ILE A 255 -7.51 1.08 -7.23
N ASN A 256 -8.20 0.52 -8.22
CA ASN A 256 -7.96 0.82 -9.63
C ASN A 256 -9.09 1.68 -10.18
N ALA A 257 -8.83 2.99 -10.32
CA ALA A 257 -9.75 3.98 -10.88
C ALA A 257 -9.44 4.33 -12.35
N GLN A 258 -8.67 3.51 -13.08
CA GLN A 258 -8.30 3.79 -14.47
C GLN A 258 -9.50 3.78 -15.44
N GLY A 259 -10.51 2.93 -15.19
CA GLY A 259 -11.69 2.83 -16.07
C GLY A 259 -11.47 2.09 -17.40
N TYR A 260 -10.27 1.55 -17.66
CA TYR A 260 -9.94 0.73 -18.82
C TYR A 260 -9.02 -0.45 -18.46
N SER A 261 -8.81 -1.38 -19.39
CA SER A 261 -7.94 -2.56 -19.23
C SER A 261 -6.45 -2.22 -19.40
N GLY A 262 -5.90 -1.44 -18.46
CA GLY A 262 -4.51 -1.02 -18.45
C GLY A 262 -3.64 -1.76 -17.43
N LEU A 263 -2.41 -1.28 -17.26
CA LEU A 263 -1.41 -1.89 -16.38
C LEU A 263 -1.85 -1.99 -14.91
N GLY A 264 -2.68 -1.07 -14.41
CA GLY A 264 -3.23 -1.16 -13.06
C GLY A 264 -4.17 -2.35 -12.86
N MET A 265 -4.89 -2.77 -13.90
CA MET A 265 -5.69 -4.00 -13.86
C MET A 265 -4.79 -5.24 -13.86
N GLY A 266 -3.75 -5.23 -14.69
CA GLY A 266 -2.76 -6.30 -14.73
C GLY A 266 -2.01 -6.45 -13.41
N PHE A 267 -1.56 -5.33 -12.83
CA PHE A 267 -0.89 -5.33 -11.54
C PHE A 267 -1.82 -5.76 -10.39
N ALA A 268 -3.07 -5.29 -10.36
CA ALA A 268 -4.06 -5.79 -9.39
C ALA A 268 -4.26 -7.31 -9.49
N SER A 269 -4.33 -7.83 -10.71
CA SER A 269 -4.47 -9.27 -10.97
C SER A 269 -3.21 -10.03 -10.56
N PHE A 270 -2.02 -9.45 -10.77
CA PHE A 270 -0.75 -10.04 -10.37
C PHE A 270 -0.61 -10.14 -8.85
N ILE A 271 -0.87 -9.07 -8.11
CA ILE A 271 -0.75 -9.07 -6.63
C ILE A 271 -1.74 -10.08 -6.03
N ALA A 272 -2.96 -10.14 -6.57
CA ALA A 272 -3.98 -11.10 -6.14
C ALA A 272 -3.73 -12.55 -6.64
N GLY A 273 -2.78 -12.75 -7.57
CA GLY A 273 -2.41 -14.03 -8.13
C GLY A 273 -1.35 -14.77 -7.31
N ASP A 274 -1.07 -16.03 -7.67
CA ASP A 274 -0.20 -16.93 -6.89
C ASP A 274 1.20 -16.37 -6.59
N ILE A 275 1.79 -15.63 -7.54
CA ILE A 275 3.12 -15.02 -7.37
C ILE A 275 3.04 -13.89 -6.35
N GLY A 276 2.09 -12.96 -6.53
CA GLY A 276 1.89 -11.84 -5.62
C GLY A 276 1.57 -12.31 -4.20
N GLN A 277 0.67 -13.28 -4.05
CA GLN A 277 0.32 -13.89 -2.76
C GLN A 277 1.51 -14.59 -2.10
N ARG A 278 2.44 -15.17 -2.87
CA ARG A 278 3.67 -15.75 -2.33
C ARG A 278 4.62 -14.70 -1.80
N ILE A 279 4.74 -13.56 -2.46
CA ILE A 279 5.54 -12.42 -1.96
C ILE A 279 4.94 -11.95 -0.63
N ILE A 280 3.62 -11.71 -0.57
CA ILE A 280 2.90 -11.35 0.67
C ILE A 280 3.20 -12.33 1.81
N LEU A 281 3.08 -13.63 1.55
CA LEU A 281 3.35 -14.67 2.54
C LEU A 281 4.81 -14.63 3.04
N LYS A 282 5.77 -14.39 2.16
CA LYS A 282 7.20 -14.34 2.49
C LYS A 282 7.59 -13.08 3.24
N SER A 283 6.83 -12.00 3.09
CA SER A 283 7.03 -10.74 3.80
C SER A 283 6.33 -10.67 5.17
N GLY A 284 5.87 -11.81 5.69
CA GLY A 284 5.27 -11.91 7.04
C GLY A 284 3.80 -11.48 7.10
N LEU A 285 3.19 -11.11 5.98
CA LEU A 285 1.79 -10.70 5.88
C LEU A 285 0.88 -11.88 5.54
N LEU A 286 -0.43 -11.74 5.77
CA LEU A 286 -1.40 -12.79 5.47
C LEU A 286 -1.93 -12.65 4.04
N PRO A 287 -1.68 -13.63 3.14
CA PRO A 287 -2.30 -13.64 1.82
C PRO A 287 -3.80 -13.93 1.90
N VAL A 288 -4.58 -13.34 0.99
CA VAL A 288 -6.01 -13.66 0.80
C VAL A 288 -6.19 -15.08 0.27
N ARG A 289 -5.20 -15.59 -0.48
CA ARG A 289 -5.17 -16.96 -0.97
C ARG A 289 -3.81 -17.57 -0.64
N VAL A 290 -3.81 -18.60 0.21
CA VAL A 290 -2.57 -19.30 0.56
C VAL A 290 -2.04 -20.01 -0.69
N PRO A 291 -0.85 -19.63 -1.21
CA PRO A 291 -0.33 -20.21 -2.43
C PRO A 291 0.08 -21.66 -2.19
N GLY A 292 -0.26 -22.54 -3.14
CA GLY A 292 0.13 -23.95 -3.07
C GLY A 292 1.65 -24.14 -3.00
N ARG A 293 2.09 -25.17 -2.27
CA ARG A 293 3.51 -25.59 -2.24
C ARG A 293 3.72 -26.67 -3.30
N ARG A 294 3.88 -26.26 -4.56
CA ARG A 294 4.24 -27.18 -5.65
C ARG A 294 5.75 -27.33 -5.69
N ILE A 295 6.24 -28.55 -5.54
CA ILE A 295 7.66 -28.89 -5.72
C ILE A 295 7.82 -29.31 -7.18
N ASN A 296 8.58 -28.52 -7.95
CA ASN A 296 8.95 -28.90 -9.30
C ASN A 296 10.25 -29.70 -9.22
N ILE A 297 10.16 -31.02 -9.26
CA ILE A 297 11.33 -31.90 -9.38
C ILE A 297 11.80 -31.81 -10.83
N ARG A 298 13.06 -31.42 -11.03
CA ARG A 298 13.72 -31.41 -12.34
C ARG A 298 14.89 -32.39 -12.30
N ASN A 299 15.09 -33.10 -13.41
CA ASN A 299 16.15 -34.10 -13.52
C ASN A 299 17.51 -33.48 -13.92
N GLU A 300 17.53 -32.21 -14.35
CA GLU A 300 18.73 -31.53 -14.83
C GLU A 300 18.86 -30.10 -14.26
N ILE A 301 20.09 -29.65 -14.04
CA ILE A 301 20.43 -28.32 -13.50
C ILE A 301 20.59 -27.34 -14.68
N ASN A 302 19.85 -26.22 -14.65
CA ASN A 302 19.93 -25.19 -15.69
C ASN A 302 21.17 -24.31 -15.45
N ASN A 303 22.28 -24.60 -16.12
CA ASN A 303 23.43 -23.71 -16.17
C ASN A 303 23.14 -22.61 -17.19
N GLU A 304 22.41 -21.56 -16.78
CA GLU A 304 22.40 -20.32 -17.55
C GLU A 304 23.81 -19.75 -17.54
N LYS A 305 24.53 -19.92 -18.65
CA LYS A 305 25.86 -19.31 -18.86
C LYS A 305 25.68 -17.80 -18.74
N LYS A 306 26.35 -17.22 -17.75
CA LYS A 306 26.51 -15.77 -17.58
C LYS A 306 27.12 -15.13 -18.84
#